data_AF-A0A182AKT4-F1
#
_entry.id   AF-A0A182AKT4-F1
#
_cell.length_a   1.000
_cell.length_b   1.000
_cell.length_c   1.000
_cell.angle_alpha   90.00
_cell.angle_beta   90.00
_cell.angle_gamma   90.00
#
_symmetry.space_group_name_H-M   'P 1'
#
loop_
_entity.id
_entity.type
_entity.pdbx_description
1 polymer ?
#
loop_
_entity_poly.entity_id
_entity_poly.type
_entity_poly.pdbx_seq_one_letter_code
_entity_poly.pdbx_strand_id
1 'polypeptide(L)'
;MGRHVPGQQWEVVVHNALGQAILGLFHPGSHVPIPPTPPTMAWIHVPVFVLAPHGHLPPSDALHWPALVAAQAEGVRSARRLRIYPCPPAGPSDLEGLVQQVRKGTPPFCNALVPGLEIGALSLGVYDLRGETPDERIGQPPAALRNPAITCLDELPLAEVANEACWFYPTETGTYLACDTPEQVQQQPGYQPERSRTTDPLAYRRDQLRLLWSLLGGDEHLTCVGLTYGGQRIDWPVTSETPAAASSWTWFAVDSSSEQPYRELERQVLEG
;
A
#
# COMPACT_ATOMS: atom_id res chain seq x y z
N MET A 1 34.92 -12.46 12.35
CA MET A 1 33.91 -13.45 11.97
C MET A 1 32.56 -12.77 12.03
N GLY A 2 31.98 -12.53 10.86
CA GLY A 2 30.89 -11.57 10.69
C GLY A 2 29.50 -12.13 10.95
N ARG A 3 28.52 -11.22 10.83
CA ARG A 3 27.28 -11.43 10.07
C ARG A 3 26.84 -10.08 9.53
N HIS A 4 27.08 -9.91 8.24
CA HIS A 4 26.46 -8.88 7.41
C HIS A 4 24.99 -9.26 7.28
N VAL A 5 24.08 -8.40 7.73
CA VAL A 5 22.65 -8.52 7.42
C VAL A 5 22.42 -7.63 6.18
N PRO A 6 21.93 -8.16 5.05
CA PRO A 6 21.58 -7.33 3.91
C PRO A 6 20.29 -6.58 4.24
N GLY A 7 20.32 -5.25 4.16
CA GLY A 7 19.11 -4.44 4.14
C GLY A 7 18.33 -4.73 2.86
N GLN A 8 17.07 -5.14 2.99
CA GLN A 8 16.16 -5.18 1.86
C GLN A 8 15.88 -3.74 1.42
N GLN A 9 16.35 -3.43 0.23
CA GLN A 9 16.06 -2.21 -0.50
C GLN A 9 14.65 -2.37 -1.08
N TRP A 10 13.70 -1.56 -0.62
CA TRP A 10 12.33 -1.57 -1.14
C TRP A 10 12.30 -0.77 -2.45
N GLU A 11 12.29 -1.47 -3.57
CA GLU A 11 12.16 -0.86 -4.90
C GLU A 11 10.67 -0.61 -5.19
N VAL A 12 10.29 0.67 -5.34
CA VAL A 12 8.95 1.05 -5.78
C VAL A 12 8.87 0.81 -7.29
N VAL A 13 8.32 -0.33 -7.70
CA VAL A 13 8.11 -0.66 -9.11
C VAL A 13 6.89 0.09 -9.65
N VAL A 14 7.12 1.10 -10.49
CA VAL A 14 6.10 1.75 -11.32
C VAL A 14 6.03 1.04 -12.66
N HIS A 15 4.95 0.27 -12.90
CA HIS A 15 4.72 -0.35 -14.20
C HIS A 15 4.21 0.67 -15.23
N ASN A 16 5.09 1.11 -16.14
CA ASN A 16 4.70 1.65 -17.44
C ASN A 16 4.83 0.55 -18.50
N ALA A 17 3.70 0.06 -19.02
CA ALA A 17 3.67 -0.91 -20.12
C ALA A 17 3.08 -0.26 -21.37
N LEU A 18 3.93 0.07 -22.35
CA LEU A 18 3.53 0.32 -23.75
C LEU A 18 4.74 0.07 -24.66
N GLY A 19 4.67 -0.98 -25.47
CA GLY A 19 5.67 -1.31 -26.49
C GLY A 19 5.29 -2.55 -27.29
N GLN A 20 4.74 -2.32 -28.50
CA GLN A 20 4.45 -3.35 -29.50
C GLN A 20 5.72 -3.91 -30.16
N ALA A 21 5.68 -5.18 -30.64
CA ALA A 21 6.01 -5.52 -32.03
C ALA A 21 5.66 -6.98 -32.40
N ILE A 22 5.20 -7.10 -33.64
CA ILE A 22 4.77 -8.24 -34.46
C ILE A 22 6.03 -8.90 -35.10
N LEU A 23 6.20 -10.19 -35.40
CA LEU A 23 5.68 -11.00 -36.54
C LEU A 23 6.42 -12.36 -36.54
N GLY A 24 5.77 -13.46 -36.96
CA GLY A 24 6.45 -14.72 -37.25
C GLY A 24 5.51 -15.83 -37.74
N LEU A 25 5.24 -15.88 -39.04
CA LEU A 25 4.53 -16.94 -39.76
C LEU A 25 5.44 -18.14 -40.05
N PHE A 26 4.99 -19.39 -39.86
CA PHE A 26 5.33 -20.56 -40.73
C PHE A 26 4.41 -21.79 -40.48
N HIS A 27 3.50 -22.01 -41.44
CA HIS A 27 3.00 -23.23 -42.13
C HIS A 27 2.63 -24.58 -41.44
N PRO A 28 1.72 -25.36 -42.08
CA PRO A 28 0.74 -26.23 -41.44
C PRO A 28 1.16 -27.70 -41.40
N GLY A 29 0.98 -28.33 -40.23
CA GLY A 29 0.90 -29.78 -40.07
C GLY A 29 -0.39 -30.09 -39.35
N SER A 30 -1.25 -30.92 -39.96
CA SER A 30 -2.55 -31.33 -39.45
C SER A 30 -2.42 -32.08 -38.12
N HIS A 31 -2.38 -31.34 -37.02
CA HIS A 31 -2.72 -31.84 -35.71
C HIS A 31 -4.21 -31.66 -35.51
N VAL A 32 -4.93 -32.77 -35.27
CA VAL A 32 -6.26 -32.70 -34.66
C VAL A 32 -6.08 -31.94 -33.34
N PRO A 33 -6.67 -30.74 -33.16
CA PRO A 33 -6.57 -30.05 -31.89
C PRO A 33 -7.27 -30.92 -30.86
N ILE A 34 -6.49 -31.43 -29.90
CA ILE A 34 -7.06 -31.90 -28.64
C ILE A 34 -7.87 -30.71 -28.14
N PRO A 35 -9.19 -30.84 -27.90
CA PRO A 35 -9.94 -29.75 -27.30
C PRO A 35 -9.19 -29.36 -26.03
N PRO A 36 -8.86 -28.08 -25.83
CA PRO A 36 -8.20 -27.66 -24.61
C PRO A 36 -9.03 -28.22 -23.47
N THR A 37 -8.41 -29.00 -22.60
CA THR A 37 -9.05 -29.45 -21.37
C THR A 37 -9.62 -28.18 -20.73
N PRO A 38 -10.93 -28.12 -20.43
CA PRO A 38 -11.49 -26.92 -19.81
C PRO A 38 -10.60 -26.60 -18.61
N PRO A 39 -10.15 -25.34 -18.45
CA PRO A 39 -9.26 -25.00 -17.35
C PRO A 39 -9.93 -25.48 -16.08
N THR A 40 -9.27 -26.41 -15.37
CA THR A 40 -9.76 -26.91 -14.10
C THR A 40 -9.94 -25.70 -13.22
N MET A 41 -11.19 -25.31 -12.93
CA MET A 41 -11.47 -24.15 -12.09
C MET A 41 -10.94 -24.47 -10.70
N ALA A 42 -9.75 -23.94 -10.40
CA ALA A 42 -9.15 -24.10 -9.09
C ALA A 42 -9.92 -23.22 -8.11
N TRP A 43 -10.37 -23.84 -7.03
CA TRP A 43 -10.77 -23.11 -5.84
C TRP A 43 -9.53 -22.47 -5.24
N ILE A 44 -9.58 -21.15 -5.09
CA ILE A 44 -8.49 -20.38 -4.48
C ILE A 44 -8.96 -19.72 -3.21
N HIS A 45 -8.01 -19.45 -2.33
CA HIS A 45 -8.18 -18.68 -1.11
C HIS A 45 -7.38 -17.38 -1.19
N VAL A 46 -7.99 -16.29 -0.71
CA VAL A 46 -7.40 -14.95 -0.72
C VAL A 46 -7.65 -14.28 0.64
N PRO A 47 -6.58 -13.86 1.36
CA PRO A 47 -6.75 -13.11 2.59
C PRO A 47 -7.25 -11.71 2.27
N VAL A 48 -8.33 -11.31 2.92
CA VAL A 48 -8.93 -9.98 2.81
C VAL A 48 -8.92 -9.32 4.18
N PHE A 49 -8.58 -8.04 4.19
CA PHE A 49 -8.48 -7.23 5.40
C PHE A 49 -9.52 -6.11 5.33
N VAL A 50 -10.21 -5.84 6.43
CA VAL A 50 -11.19 -4.76 6.51
C VAL A 50 -10.90 -3.92 7.73
N LEU A 51 -10.79 -2.62 7.55
CA LEU A 51 -10.72 -1.64 8.62
C LEU A 51 -12.09 -0.98 8.76
N ALA A 52 -12.67 -1.08 9.95
CA ALA A 52 -13.96 -0.46 10.25
C ALA A 52 -13.93 0.12 11.68
N PRO A 53 -14.83 1.04 12.04
CA PRO A 53 -15.00 1.46 13.43
C PRO A 53 -15.30 0.26 14.33
N HIS A 54 -14.96 0.36 15.62
CA HIS A 54 -15.28 -0.70 16.59
C HIS A 54 -16.77 -1.09 16.56
N GLY A 55 -17.04 -2.39 16.43
CA GLY A 55 -18.41 -2.94 16.38
C GLY A 55 -19.13 -2.79 15.03
N HIS A 56 -18.45 -2.28 13.99
CA HIS A 56 -19.04 -2.09 12.66
C HIS A 56 -18.57 -3.15 11.63
N LEU A 57 -17.77 -4.12 12.05
CA LEU A 57 -17.46 -5.28 11.21
C LEU A 57 -18.71 -6.16 11.07
N PRO A 58 -18.96 -6.74 9.87
CA PRO A 58 -20.17 -7.51 9.65
C PRO A 58 -20.18 -8.81 10.46
N PRO A 59 -21.29 -9.13 11.16
CA PRO A 59 -21.42 -10.39 11.87
C PRO A 59 -21.47 -11.57 10.91
N SER A 60 -21.21 -12.78 11.42
CA SER A 60 -21.08 -14.00 10.60
C SER A 60 -22.34 -14.35 9.80
N ASP A 61 -23.53 -13.99 10.27
CA ASP A 61 -24.83 -14.24 9.62
C ASP A 61 -25.14 -13.25 8.48
N ALA A 62 -24.46 -12.10 8.44
CA ALA A 62 -24.56 -11.10 7.38
C ALA A 62 -23.28 -10.99 6.53
N LEU A 63 -22.41 -11.99 6.60
CA LEU A 63 -21.08 -11.94 5.99
C LEU A 63 -21.13 -12.16 4.47
N HIS A 64 -21.13 -11.06 3.73
CA HIS A 64 -21.03 -11.05 2.26
C HIS A 64 -20.17 -9.89 1.77
N TRP A 65 -19.69 -9.96 0.52
CA TRP A 65 -18.74 -8.98 -0.03
C TRP A 65 -19.24 -7.52 0.07
N PRO A 66 -20.48 -7.18 -0.32
CA PRO A 66 -20.99 -5.83 -0.14
C PRO A 66 -20.95 -5.30 1.31
N ALA A 67 -21.12 -6.17 2.32
CA ALA A 67 -21.06 -5.76 3.72
C ALA A 67 -19.63 -5.43 4.15
N LEU A 68 -18.63 -6.19 3.67
CA LEU A 68 -17.21 -5.87 3.89
C LEU A 68 -16.81 -4.55 3.24
N VAL A 69 -17.30 -4.28 2.03
CA VAL A 69 -17.06 -3.00 1.34
C VAL A 69 -17.70 -1.84 2.10
N ALA A 70 -18.92 -2.01 2.59
CA ALA A 70 -19.61 -0.99 3.39
C ALA A 70 -18.86 -0.70 4.70
N ALA A 71 -18.45 -1.75 5.44
CA ALA A 71 -17.67 -1.61 6.66
C ALA A 71 -16.33 -0.90 6.41
N GLN A 72 -15.63 -1.25 5.32
CA GLN A 72 -14.39 -0.56 4.92
C GLN A 72 -14.59 0.93 4.66
N ALA A 73 -15.69 1.29 3.98
CA ALA A 73 -16.01 2.68 3.65
C ALA A 73 -16.28 3.54 4.90
N GLU A 74 -16.69 2.92 6.01
CA GLU A 74 -16.87 3.60 7.29
C GLU A 74 -15.56 3.73 8.09
N GLY A 75 -14.55 2.90 7.80
CA GLY A 75 -13.25 2.93 8.46
C GLY A 75 -12.38 4.09 7.98
N VAL A 76 -11.49 3.81 7.02
CA VAL A 76 -10.49 4.79 6.57
C VAL A 76 -11.08 5.75 5.55
N ARG A 77 -11.28 7.00 5.97
CA ARG A 77 -11.86 8.09 5.16
C ARG A 77 -10.90 9.24 4.87
N SER A 78 -9.83 9.33 5.64
CA SER A 78 -8.76 10.32 5.45
C SER A 78 -7.46 9.63 5.09
N ALA A 79 -6.64 10.31 4.31
CA ALA A 79 -5.28 9.93 4.02
C ALA A 79 -4.41 11.18 3.86
N ARG A 80 -3.10 10.98 3.71
CA ARG A 80 -2.17 12.01 3.28
C ARG A 80 -1.38 11.53 2.09
N ARG A 81 -1.28 12.37 1.06
CA ARG A 81 -0.42 12.16 -0.09
C ARG A 81 0.94 12.74 0.21
N LEU A 82 1.90 11.86 0.48
CA LEU A 82 3.28 12.25 0.65
C LEU A 82 4.02 12.12 -0.68
N ARG A 83 4.54 13.26 -1.16
CA ARG A 83 5.44 13.31 -2.31
C ARG A 83 6.80 13.79 -1.85
N ILE A 84 7.86 13.03 -2.15
CA ILE A 84 9.24 13.42 -1.81
C ILE A 84 10.04 13.59 -3.09
N TYR A 85 10.74 14.71 -3.19
CA TYR A 85 11.57 15.09 -4.33
C TYR A 85 13.03 15.23 -3.88
N PRO A 86 14.01 14.68 -4.61
CA PRO A 86 15.41 15.00 -4.37
C PRO A 86 15.69 16.45 -4.78
N CYS A 87 16.35 17.22 -3.93
CA CYS A 87 16.77 18.59 -4.26
C CYS A 87 18.12 18.55 -5.01
N PRO A 88 18.30 19.37 -6.06
CA PRO A 88 19.58 19.46 -6.75
C PRO A 88 20.64 20.17 -5.88
N PRO A 89 21.93 19.78 -5.95
CA PRO A 89 23.00 20.37 -5.14
C PRO A 89 23.23 21.88 -5.38
N ALA A 90 22.91 22.35 -6.59
CA ALA A 90 23.03 23.76 -7.01
C ALA A 90 21.67 24.46 -7.11
N GLY A 91 20.67 23.96 -6.38
CA GLY A 91 19.30 24.47 -6.40
C GLY A 91 19.10 25.82 -5.70
N PRO A 92 17.85 26.33 -5.72
CA PRO A 92 17.42 27.46 -4.91
C PRO A 92 17.81 27.29 -3.45
N SER A 93 18.13 28.39 -2.78
CA SER A 93 18.53 28.41 -1.37
C SER A 93 17.36 28.50 -0.39
N ASP A 94 16.12 28.58 -0.88
CA ASP A 94 14.90 28.73 -0.09
C ASP A 94 13.81 27.74 -0.51
N LEU A 95 12.86 27.51 0.41
CA LEU A 95 11.75 26.58 0.20
C LEU A 95 10.86 26.97 -0.99
N GLU A 96 10.50 28.25 -1.16
CA GLU A 96 9.62 28.69 -2.24
C GLU A 96 10.24 28.43 -3.62
N GLY A 97 11.52 28.75 -3.81
CA GLY A 97 12.24 28.45 -5.04
C GLY A 97 12.26 26.95 -5.36
N LEU A 98 12.47 26.10 -4.35
CA LEU A 98 12.43 24.65 -4.49
C LEU A 98 11.04 24.15 -4.90
N VAL A 99 9.98 24.69 -4.28
CA VAL A 99 8.58 24.37 -4.64
C VAL A 99 8.28 24.73 -6.09
N GLN A 100 8.68 25.94 -6.52
CA GLN A 100 8.49 26.39 -7.90
C GLN A 100 9.28 25.53 -8.90
N GLN A 101 10.44 25.01 -8.49
CA GLN A 101 11.23 24.12 -9.33
C GLN A 101 10.54 22.76 -9.52
N VAL A 102 10.06 22.11 -8.46
CA VAL A 102 9.41 20.80 -8.60
C VAL A 102 8.09 20.88 -9.37
N ARG A 103 7.35 21.99 -9.22
CA ARG A 103 6.14 22.28 -10.00
C ARG A 103 6.38 22.38 -11.51
N LYS A 104 7.61 22.63 -11.96
CA LYS A 104 7.99 22.62 -13.39
C LYS A 104 8.11 21.22 -14.00
N GLY A 105 7.79 20.16 -13.24
CA GLY A 105 7.69 18.79 -13.75
C GLY A 105 8.79 17.84 -13.26
N THR A 106 9.38 18.10 -12.09
CA THR A 106 10.31 17.12 -11.49
C THR A 106 9.49 15.93 -10.98
N PRO A 107 9.77 14.68 -11.40
CA PRO A 107 9.08 13.53 -10.85
C PRO A 107 9.49 13.30 -9.39
N PRO A 108 8.56 12.92 -8.50
CA PRO A 108 8.92 12.59 -7.13
C PRO A 108 9.65 11.25 -7.07
N PHE A 109 10.60 11.14 -6.15
CA PHE A 109 11.22 9.88 -5.73
C PHE A 109 10.20 8.98 -4.99
N CYS A 110 9.32 9.58 -4.20
CA CYS A 110 8.25 8.88 -3.49
C CYS A 110 6.91 9.56 -3.80
N ASN A 111 5.89 8.78 -4.14
CA ASN A 111 4.51 9.26 -4.29
C ASN A 111 3.57 8.26 -3.59
N ALA A 112 3.41 8.41 -2.28
CA ALA A 112 2.69 7.47 -1.45
C ALA A 112 1.38 8.09 -0.94
N LEU A 113 0.30 7.31 -1.00
CA LEU A 113 -0.90 7.57 -0.20
C LEU A 113 -0.78 6.84 1.13
N VAL A 114 -0.71 7.60 2.21
CA VAL A 114 -0.63 7.06 3.57
C VAL A 114 -2.02 7.17 4.21
N PRO A 115 -2.68 6.04 4.56
CA PRO A 115 -3.99 6.07 5.18
C PRO A 115 -3.93 6.71 6.57
N GLY A 116 -4.92 7.54 6.88
CA GLY A 116 -5.13 8.09 8.22
C GLY A 116 -5.76 7.03 9.12
N LEU A 117 -4.92 6.23 9.77
CA LEU A 117 -5.35 5.15 10.64
C LEU A 117 -5.54 5.64 12.07
N GLU A 118 -6.79 5.78 12.50
CA GLU A 118 -7.13 6.07 13.90
C GLU A 118 -7.03 4.78 14.75
N ILE A 119 -5.81 4.47 15.19
CA ILE A 119 -5.47 3.19 15.85
C ILE A 119 -6.40 2.84 17.03
N GLY A 120 -6.83 3.84 17.81
CA GLY A 120 -7.70 3.64 18.97
C GLY A 120 -9.20 3.57 18.67
N ALA A 121 -9.62 3.78 17.41
CA ALA A 121 -11.03 3.80 17.01
C ALA A 121 -11.40 2.70 16.00
N LEU A 122 -10.40 2.08 15.37
CA LEU A 122 -10.59 1.09 14.31
C LEU A 122 -10.42 -0.35 14.84
N SER A 123 -11.25 -1.26 14.32
CA SER A 123 -11.02 -2.70 14.34
C SER A 123 -10.51 -3.17 12.98
N LEU A 124 -9.71 -4.24 13.01
CA LEU A 124 -9.30 -5.00 11.83
C LEU A 124 -10.09 -6.31 11.79
N GLY A 125 -10.80 -6.56 10.70
CA GLY A 125 -11.34 -7.86 10.36
C GLY A 125 -10.45 -8.57 9.34
N VAL A 126 -10.16 -9.85 9.55
CA VAL A 126 -9.42 -10.70 8.63
C VAL A 126 -10.33 -11.81 8.13
N TYR A 127 -10.42 -11.95 6.82
CA TYR A 127 -11.35 -12.88 6.17
C TYR A 127 -10.62 -13.76 5.15
N ASP A 128 -11.05 -15.00 5.06
CA ASP A 128 -10.74 -15.89 3.95
C ASP A 128 -11.84 -15.75 2.90
N LEU A 129 -11.48 -15.19 1.75
CA LEU A 129 -12.34 -15.15 0.59
C LEU A 129 -11.92 -16.24 -0.38
N ARG A 130 -12.80 -17.21 -0.57
CA ARG A 130 -12.61 -18.35 -1.46
C ARG A 130 -13.57 -18.33 -2.62
N GLY A 131 -13.14 -18.86 -3.76
CA GLY A 131 -13.99 -19.00 -4.93
C GLY A 131 -13.23 -19.53 -6.14
N GLU A 132 -13.93 -19.64 -7.26
CA GLU A 132 -13.36 -20.10 -8.51
C GLU A 132 -12.82 -18.91 -9.31
N THR A 133 -11.56 -18.97 -9.74
CA THR A 133 -10.99 -17.96 -10.65
C THR A 133 -10.84 -18.52 -12.07
N PRO A 134 -11.29 -17.79 -13.11
CA PRO A 134 -10.98 -18.15 -14.49
C PRO A 134 -9.60 -17.65 -14.95
N ASP A 135 -8.97 -16.75 -14.19
CA ASP A 135 -7.70 -16.10 -14.54
C ASP A 135 -6.63 -16.43 -13.49
N GLU A 136 -5.40 -16.68 -13.91
CA GLU A 136 -4.23 -16.89 -13.04
C GLU A 136 -3.54 -15.58 -12.64
N ARG A 137 -3.93 -14.43 -13.24
CA ARG A 137 -3.29 -13.13 -12.98
C ARG A 137 -3.30 -12.75 -11.50
N ILE A 138 -2.11 -12.44 -11.01
CA ILE A 138 -1.78 -12.03 -9.64
C ILE A 138 -2.17 -10.56 -9.43
N GLY A 139 -2.77 -10.21 -8.28
CA GLY A 139 -2.75 -8.84 -7.77
C GLY A 139 -3.98 -7.92 -8.01
N GLN A 140 -5.13 -8.41 -8.48
CA GLN A 140 -6.37 -7.60 -8.58
C GLN A 140 -7.51 -8.18 -7.74
N PRO A 141 -8.44 -7.33 -7.24
CA PRO A 141 -9.27 -7.62 -6.08
C PRO A 141 -10.22 -8.82 -6.26
N PRO A 142 -10.78 -9.35 -5.16
CA PRO A 142 -11.63 -10.55 -5.13
C PRO A 142 -12.90 -10.51 -6.00
N ALA A 143 -13.20 -9.37 -6.62
CA ALA A 143 -14.30 -9.19 -7.57
C ALA A 143 -14.21 -10.11 -8.81
N ALA A 144 -13.06 -10.73 -9.06
CA ALA A 144 -12.88 -11.71 -10.14
C ALA A 144 -13.32 -13.15 -9.78
N LEU A 145 -13.66 -13.42 -8.51
CA LEU A 145 -14.05 -14.75 -8.06
C LEU A 145 -15.50 -15.08 -8.44
N ARG A 146 -15.70 -16.27 -9.00
CA ARG A 146 -17.02 -16.89 -9.18
C ARG A 146 -17.38 -17.65 -7.92
N ASN A 147 -18.67 -17.61 -7.57
CA ASN A 147 -19.24 -18.28 -6.40
C ASN A 147 -18.47 -17.97 -5.09
N PRO A 148 -18.25 -16.68 -4.76
CA PRO A 148 -17.45 -16.30 -3.60
C PRO A 148 -18.10 -16.79 -2.30
N ALA A 149 -17.31 -17.42 -1.46
CA ALA A 149 -17.65 -17.69 -0.07
C ALA A 149 -16.64 -17.00 0.84
N ILE A 150 -17.12 -16.47 1.96
CA ILE A 150 -16.33 -15.67 2.89
C ILE A 150 -16.40 -16.34 4.26
N THR A 151 -15.24 -16.45 4.92
CA THR A 151 -15.15 -16.92 6.31
C THR A 151 -14.38 -15.88 7.11
N CYS A 152 -14.90 -15.49 8.29
CA CYS A 152 -14.14 -14.68 9.23
C CYS A 152 -13.04 -15.53 9.88
N LEU A 153 -11.79 -15.07 9.78
CA LEU A 153 -10.64 -15.72 10.40
C LEU A 153 -10.29 -15.06 11.73
N ASP A 154 -10.43 -13.74 11.79
CA ASP A 154 -10.13 -12.97 13.00
C ASP A 154 -10.83 -11.61 13.01
N GLU A 155 -11.08 -11.09 14.21
CA GLU A 155 -11.50 -9.73 14.47
C GLU A 155 -10.77 -9.23 15.72
N LEU A 156 -10.12 -8.08 15.61
CA LEU A 156 -9.37 -7.48 16.70
C LEU A 156 -9.35 -5.96 16.62
N PRO A 157 -9.29 -5.25 17.77
CA PRO A 157 -8.96 -3.83 17.80
C PRO A 157 -7.61 -3.58 17.13
N LEU A 158 -7.51 -2.52 16.31
CA LEU A 158 -6.27 -2.19 15.62
C LEU A 158 -5.14 -1.88 16.61
N ALA A 159 -5.46 -1.32 17.78
CA ALA A 159 -4.53 -1.08 18.88
C ALA A 159 -3.87 -2.34 19.47
N GLU A 160 -4.41 -3.53 19.22
CA GLU A 160 -3.80 -4.80 19.67
C GLU A 160 -2.79 -5.36 18.66
N VAL A 161 -2.69 -4.78 17.46
CA VAL A 161 -1.72 -5.21 16.45
C VAL A 161 -0.32 -4.75 16.86
N ALA A 162 0.64 -5.68 16.78
CA ALA A 162 2.04 -5.39 17.14
C ALA A 162 2.67 -4.33 16.23
N ASN A 163 3.52 -3.48 16.80
CA ASN A 163 4.21 -2.42 16.05
C ASN A 163 5.49 -2.93 15.39
N GLU A 164 5.81 -2.38 14.23
CA GLU A 164 7.08 -2.54 13.53
C GLU A 164 7.55 -1.17 13.03
N ALA A 165 8.79 -0.83 13.32
CA ALA A 165 9.40 0.40 12.83
C ALA A 165 9.90 0.20 11.40
N CYS A 166 9.67 1.17 10.52
CA CYS A 166 10.16 1.11 9.15
C CYS A 166 10.75 2.45 8.69
N TRP A 167 11.74 2.37 7.80
CA TRP A 167 12.23 3.52 7.06
C TRP A 167 11.26 3.83 5.92
N PHE A 168 10.48 4.89 6.08
CA PHE A 168 9.54 5.37 5.05
C PHE A 168 10.12 6.54 4.24
N TYR A 169 11.14 7.20 4.77
CA TYR A 169 11.84 8.33 4.15
C TYR A 169 13.13 7.87 3.47
N PRO A 170 13.69 8.66 2.54
CA PRO A 170 14.98 8.39 1.93
C PRO A 170 16.06 8.13 2.99
N THR A 171 16.91 7.14 2.73
CA THR A 171 18.04 6.77 3.61
C THR A 171 19.37 7.24 3.07
N GLU A 172 19.42 7.72 1.83
CA GLU A 172 20.61 8.26 1.20
C GLU A 172 20.90 9.67 1.71
N THR A 173 22.18 9.98 1.93
CA THR A 173 22.59 11.33 2.33
C THR A 173 22.27 12.33 1.23
N GLY A 174 21.54 13.39 1.57
CA GLY A 174 21.12 14.41 0.61
C GLY A 174 20.08 15.38 1.17
N THR A 175 19.64 16.30 0.34
CA THR A 175 18.54 17.23 0.65
C THR A 175 17.30 16.88 -0.15
N TYR A 176 16.15 16.96 0.48
CA TYR A 176 14.87 16.54 -0.07
C TYR A 176 13.78 17.55 0.24
N LEU A 177 12.81 17.64 -0.66
CA LEU A 177 11.60 18.41 -0.50
C LEU A 177 10.42 17.46 -0.38
N ALA A 178 9.68 17.50 0.73
CA ALA A 178 8.42 16.79 0.92
C ALA A 178 7.23 17.73 0.70
N CYS A 179 6.22 17.23 0.01
CA CYS A 179 4.88 17.80 -0.06
C CYS A 179 3.91 16.81 0.61
N ASP A 180 3.21 17.28 1.64
CA ASP A 180 2.15 16.55 2.32
C ASP A 180 0.81 17.23 1.99
N THR A 181 -0.06 16.50 1.30
CA THR A 181 -1.41 16.96 0.96
C THR A 181 -2.43 16.07 1.66
N PRO A 182 -3.24 16.58 2.59
CA PRO A 182 -4.37 15.83 3.14
C PRO A 182 -5.36 15.46 2.03
N GLU A 183 -5.91 14.25 2.09
CA GLU A 183 -6.90 13.76 1.12
C GLU A 183 -8.07 13.10 1.85
N GLN A 184 -9.28 13.31 1.32
CA GLN A 184 -10.42 12.44 1.61
C GLN A 184 -10.40 11.28 0.62
N VAL A 185 -10.58 10.06 1.11
CA VAL A 185 -10.44 8.84 0.30
C VAL A 185 -11.58 7.88 0.56
N GLN A 186 -11.90 7.09 -0.45
CA GLN A 186 -12.66 5.85 -0.30
C GLN A 186 -11.80 4.70 -0.77
N GLN A 187 -11.78 3.62 0.01
CA GLN A 187 -10.95 2.46 -0.23
C GLN A 187 -11.80 1.18 -0.21
N GLN A 188 -11.36 0.20 -0.97
CA GLN A 188 -11.87 -1.17 -0.92
C GLN A 188 -11.16 -1.98 0.17
N PRO A 189 -11.73 -3.13 0.58
CA PRO A 189 -11.04 -4.06 1.46
C PRO A 189 -9.62 -4.36 0.99
N GLY A 190 -8.70 -4.42 1.94
CA GLY A 190 -7.28 -4.58 1.70
C GLY A 190 -6.90 -6.00 1.31
N TYR A 191 -5.81 -6.12 0.56
CA TYR A 191 -5.27 -7.40 0.08
C TYR A 191 -3.74 -7.32 -0.02
N GLN A 192 -3.08 -8.45 -0.24
CA GLN A 192 -1.63 -8.51 -0.43
C GLN A 192 -1.33 -8.74 -1.91
N PRO A 193 -0.79 -7.76 -2.66
CA PRO A 193 -0.64 -7.88 -4.11
C PRO A 193 0.37 -8.97 -4.51
N GLU A 194 1.41 -9.16 -3.69
CA GLU A 194 2.50 -10.11 -3.94
C GLU A 194 2.20 -11.53 -3.45
N ARG A 195 1.11 -11.72 -2.69
CA ARG A 195 0.81 -13.04 -2.15
C ARG A 195 0.12 -13.88 -3.21
N SER A 196 0.74 -15.00 -3.55
CA SER A 196 0.17 -15.98 -4.47
C SER A 196 -1.14 -16.54 -3.90
N ARG A 197 -2.13 -16.66 -4.78
CA ARG A 197 -3.39 -17.35 -4.51
C ARG A 197 -3.06 -18.79 -4.10
N THR A 198 -3.63 -19.26 -3.01
CA THR A 198 -3.39 -20.62 -2.53
C THR A 198 -4.61 -21.50 -2.83
N THR A 199 -4.38 -22.73 -3.25
CA THR A 199 -5.44 -23.74 -3.33
C THR A 199 -5.78 -24.31 -1.96
N ASP A 200 -4.84 -24.20 -1.01
CA ASP A 200 -5.03 -24.62 0.37
C ASP A 200 -5.69 -23.53 1.20
N PRO A 201 -6.48 -23.92 2.23
CA PRO A 201 -7.01 -22.98 3.21
C PRO A 201 -5.94 -22.10 3.83
N LEU A 202 -6.27 -20.84 4.07
CA LEU A 202 -5.34 -19.89 4.67
C LEU A 202 -5.01 -20.28 6.12
N ALA A 203 -3.75 -20.62 6.37
CA ALA A 203 -3.21 -20.78 7.72
C ALA A 203 -2.95 -19.40 8.34
N TYR A 204 -4.03 -18.69 8.71
CA TYR A 204 -3.93 -17.37 9.33
C TYR A 204 -3.22 -17.43 10.68
N ARG A 205 -2.36 -16.44 10.92
CA ARG A 205 -1.56 -16.28 12.11
C ARG A 205 -1.53 -14.82 12.54
N ARG A 206 -2.24 -14.49 13.63
CA ARG A 206 -2.30 -13.11 14.17
C ARG A 206 -0.92 -12.52 14.46
N ASP A 207 0.02 -13.34 14.91
CA ASP A 207 1.39 -12.91 15.20
C ASP A 207 2.21 -12.50 13.96
N GLN A 208 1.64 -12.59 12.76
CA GLN A 208 2.22 -12.08 11.52
C GLN A 208 1.71 -10.68 11.13
N LEU A 209 0.71 -10.13 11.83
CA LEU A 209 0.21 -8.77 11.59
C LEU A 209 1.15 -7.73 12.23
N ARG A 210 1.48 -6.67 11.50
CA ARG A 210 2.23 -5.52 12.04
C ARG A 210 1.63 -4.19 11.61
N LEU A 211 1.62 -3.23 12.53
CA LEU A 211 1.44 -1.80 12.26
C LEU A 211 2.79 -1.20 11.91
N LEU A 212 2.91 -0.61 10.72
CA LEU A 212 4.14 0.03 10.28
C LEU A 212 4.18 1.46 10.77
N TRP A 213 5.18 1.78 11.60
CA TRP A 213 5.43 3.13 12.08
C TRP A 213 6.66 3.70 11.39
N SER A 214 6.47 4.81 10.69
CA SER A 214 7.59 5.52 10.06
C SER A 214 8.51 6.08 11.14
N LEU A 215 9.79 5.70 11.07
CA LEU A 215 10.88 6.41 11.72
C LEU A 215 11.11 7.71 10.96
N LEU A 216 10.30 8.73 11.26
CA LEU A 216 10.71 10.10 11.02
C LEU A 216 11.85 10.39 11.99
N GLY A 217 13.04 10.73 11.51
CA GLY A 217 14.20 10.93 12.40
C GLY A 217 14.12 12.20 13.29
N GLY A 218 12.93 12.81 13.41
CA GLY A 218 12.57 13.85 14.38
C GLY A 218 11.32 13.41 15.15
N ASP A 219 11.44 13.28 16.46
CA ASP A 219 10.75 12.29 17.29
C ASP A 219 9.41 12.78 17.91
N GLU A 220 8.56 13.51 17.17
CA GLU A 220 7.27 13.98 17.73
C GLU A 220 6.03 13.38 17.06
N HIS A 221 6.15 12.85 15.85
CA HIS A 221 5.01 12.36 15.07
C HIS A 221 5.33 11.04 14.38
N LEU A 222 5.58 9.97 15.16
CA LEU A 222 5.48 8.61 14.64
C LEU A 222 4.13 8.51 13.91
N THR A 223 4.19 8.31 12.60
CA THR A 223 3.00 8.19 11.77
C THR A 223 2.86 6.75 11.36
N CYS A 224 1.71 6.15 11.65
CA CYS A 224 1.39 4.85 11.12
C CYS A 224 1.26 4.98 9.59
N VAL A 225 2.09 4.26 8.85
CA VAL A 225 2.15 4.33 7.38
C VAL A 225 1.47 3.16 6.68
N GLY A 226 1.04 2.15 7.43
CA GLY A 226 0.27 1.04 6.89
C GLY A 226 0.28 -0.19 7.78
N LEU A 227 -0.10 -1.32 7.18
CA LEU A 227 -0.09 -2.63 7.82
C LEU A 227 0.66 -3.64 6.96
N THR A 228 1.24 -4.64 7.60
CA THR A 228 1.74 -5.84 6.94
C THR A 228 1.10 -7.09 7.52
N TYR A 229 1.10 -8.16 6.72
CA TYR A 229 0.82 -9.51 7.16
C TYR A 229 1.91 -10.43 6.60
N GLY A 230 2.64 -11.15 7.46
CA GLY A 230 3.69 -12.07 7.02
C GLY A 230 4.84 -11.36 6.30
N GLY A 231 5.13 -10.11 6.67
CA GLY A 231 6.19 -9.29 6.05
C GLY A 231 5.80 -8.63 4.72
N GLN A 232 4.58 -8.86 4.22
CA GLN A 232 4.07 -8.23 3.01
C GLN A 232 3.04 -7.15 3.33
N ARG A 233 3.15 -6.00 2.67
CA ARG A 233 2.23 -4.87 2.81
C ARG A 233 0.81 -5.27 2.42
N ILE A 234 -0.14 -4.76 3.20
CA ILE A 234 -1.56 -4.80 2.85
C ILE A 234 -1.86 -3.52 2.07
N ASP A 235 -2.31 -3.67 0.83
CA ASP A 235 -2.73 -2.59 -0.03
C ASP A 235 -4.24 -2.40 0.01
N TRP A 236 -4.64 -1.14 0.09
CA TRP A 236 -6.03 -0.71 0.19
C TRP A 236 -6.40 0.01 -1.11
N PRO A 237 -6.98 -0.70 -2.11
CA PRO A 237 -7.26 -0.10 -3.40
C PRO A 237 -8.18 1.11 -3.27
N VAL A 238 -7.77 2.23 -3.84
CA VAL A 238 -8.50 3.50 -3.76
C VAL A 238 -9.54 3.56 -4.86
N THR A 239 -10.78 3.93 -4.52
CA THR A 239 -11.87 4.10 -5.48
C THR A 239 -12.19 5.57 -5.76
N SER A 240 -11.91 6.46 -4.82
CA SER A 240 -12.03 7.90 -5.03
C SER A 240 -11.07 8.66 -4.12
N GLU A 241 -10.56 9.78 -4.63
CA GLU A 241 -9.65 10.69 -3.94
C GLU A 241 -10.16 12.12 -4.11
N THR A 242 -10.12 12.89 -3.04
CA THR A 242 -10.42 14.33 -3.08
C THR A 242 -9.36 15.05 -2.25
N PRO A 243 -8.39 15.73 -2.90
CA PRO A 243 -7.35 16.44 -2.19
C PRO A 243 -7.92 17.68 -1.48
N ALA A 244 -7.35 17.99 -0.32
CA ALA A 244 -7.61 19.25 0.38
C ALA A 244 -7.01 20.42 -0.40
N ALA A 245 -7.53 21.63 -0.14
CA ALA A 245 -7.05 22.85 -0.79
C ALA A 245 -5.61 23.23 -0.35
N ALA A 246 -5.21 22.88 0.87
CA ALA A 246 -3.88 23.22 1.39
C ALA A 246 -2.91 22.04 1.31
N SER A 247 -1.63 22.35 1.12
CA SER A 247 -0.52 21.39 1.21
C SER A 247 0.60 21.97 2.08
N SER A 248 1.23 21.12 2.88
CA SER A 248 2.44 21.49 3.62
C SER A 248 3.67 21.08 2.81
N TRP A 249 4.63 21.98 2.73
CA TRP A 249 5.93 21.73 2.11
C TRP A 249 7.01 21.80 3.17
N THR A 250 7.89 20.79 3.17
CA THR A 250 8.98 20.66 4.15
C THR A 250 10.27 20.36 3.41
N TRP A 251 11.28 21.20 3.61
CA TRP A 251 12.63 20.97 3.14
C TRP A 251 13.45 20.36 4.28
N PHE A 252 14.11 19.23 4.01
CA PHE A 252 14.88 18.51 5.00
C PHE A 252 16.17 17.93 4.42
N ALA A 253 17.13 17.63 5.29
CA ALA A 253 18.37 16.94 4.97
C ALA A 253 18.37 15.56 5.62
N VAL A 254 18.97 14.60 4.92
CA VAL A 254 19.31 13.27 5.43
C VAL A 254 20.83 13.16 5.48
N ASP A 255 21.36 12.68 6.59
CA ASP A 255 22.77 12.32 6.74
C ASP A 255 22.89 10.93 7.35
N SER A 256 23.06 9.92 6.50
CA SER A 256 23.16 8.52 6.90
C SER A 256 24.33 8.21 7.85
N SER A 257 25.31 9.12 7.97
CA SER A 257 26.48 8.97 8.84
C SER A 257 26.35 9.72 10.18
N SER A 258 25.26 10.47 10.38
CA SER A 258 24.99 11.25 11.58
C SER A 258 24.22 10.45 12.63
N GLU A 259 24.40 10.80 13.91
CA GLU A 259 23.54 10.32 15.01
C GLU A 259 22.10 10.82 14.88
N GLN A 260 21.89 11.96 14.21
CA GLN A 260 20.59 12.48 13.81
C GLN A 260 20.51 12.45 12.29
N PRO A 261 20.07 11.32 11.70
CA PRO A 261 20.11 11.13 10.27
C PRO A 261 19.08 11.95 9.51
N TYR A 262 18.16 12.62 10.20
CA TYR A 262 17.13 13.49 9.62
C TYR A 262 17.18 14.86 10.27
N ARG A 263 17.11 15.92 9.46
CA ARG A 263 17.03 17.30 9.94
C ARG A 263 16.09 18.12 9.07
N GLU A 264 15.01 18.63 9.66
CA GLU A 264 14.16 19.63 9.03
C GLU A 264 14.93 20.96 8.91
N LEU A 265 14.87 21.59 7.73
CA LEU A 265 15.54 22.85 7.43
C LEU A 265 14.55 24.01 7.41
N GLU A 266 13.42 23.82 6.71
CA GLU A 266 12.36 24.82 6.58
C GLU A 266 11.01 24.15 6.31
N ARG A 267 9.93 24.73 6.84
CA ARG A 267 8.55 24.26 6.63
C ARG A 267 7.61 25.42 6.39
N GLN A 268 6.70 25.22 5.43
CA GLN A 268 5.63 26.17 5.12
C GLN A 268 4.32 25.43 4.82
N VAL A 269 3.21 26.09 5.09
CA VAL A 269 1.89 25.67 4.62
C VAL A 269 1.49 26.62 3.50
N LEU A 270 1.20 26.07 2.32
CA LEU A 270 0.68 26.82 1.19
C LEU A 270 -0.82 26.56 1.07
N GLU A 271 -1.59 27.64 0.99
CA GLU A 271 -2.98 27.60 0.55
C GLU A 271 -2.99 27.47 -0.98
N GLY A 272 -3.71 26.47 -1.50
CA GLY A 272 -3.80 26.18 -2.93
C GLY A 272 -4.79 27.04 -3.69
#